data_AF-C8P8I4-F1
#
_entry.id   AF-C8P8I4-F1
#
_cell.length_a   1.000
_cell.length_b   1.000
_cell.length_c   1.000
_cell.angle_alpha   90.00
_cell.angle_beta   90.00
_cell.angle_gamma   90.00
#
_symmetry.space_group_name_H-M   'P 1'
#
loop_
_entity.id
_entity.type
_entity.pdbx_description
1 polymer ?
#
loop_
_entity_poly.entity_id
_entity_poly.type
_entity_poly.pdbx_seq_one_letter_code
_entity_poly.pdbx_strand_id
1 'polypeptide(L)'
;MAEESKRNTEQELETLDQPDADRSDWDLQTLDYDETIAVLNGEQKVQPEFAFADDVLTKIRKEQPKLKSDEDLNSVIEDKYQQILLARYNVDQEQNVTIDKK
;
A
#
# COMPACT_ATOMS: atom_id res chain seq x y z
N MET A 1 -16.09 -19.12 54.63
CA MET A 1 -16.13 -17.65 54.40
C MET A 1 -14.73 -17.11 54.61
N ALA A 2 -14.32 -16.13 53.79
CA ALA A 2 -12.96 -15.66 53.47
C ALA A 2 -12.24 -16.56 52.43
N GLU A 3 -12.15 -16.25 51.11
CA GLU A 3 -11.48 -15.09 50.44
C GLU A 3 -10.08 -14.86 51.01
N GLU A 4 -8.95 -14.80 50.30
CA GLU A 4 -8.54 -14.54 48.92
C GLU A 4 -7.10 -15.14 48.83
N SER A 5 -6.48 -15.47 47.71
CA SER A 5 -5.76 -14.47 46.91
C SER A 5 -5.07 -15.22 45.77
N LYS A 6 -5.70 -15.25 44.60
CA LYS A 6 -5.06 -15.69 43.36
C LYS A 6 -4.27 -14.49 42.84
N ARG A 7 -2.94 -14.53 42.99
CA ARG A 7 -2.04 -13.59 42.33
C ARG A 7 -2.10 -13.86 40.82
N ASN A 8 -2.97 -13.14 40.12
CA ASN A 8 -2.87 -12.96 38.68
C ASN A 8 -1.70 -12.00 38.46
N THR A 9 -0.61 -12.53 37.93
CA THR A 9 0.44 -11.73 37.32
C THR A 9 -0.17 -11.11 36.07
N GLU A 10 -0.72 -9.92 36.22
CA GLU A 10 -0.99 -9.02 35.10
C GLU A 10 0.39 -8.66 34.52
N GLN A 11 0.91 -9.54 33.66
CA GLN A 11 1.82 -9.11 32.61
C GLN A 11 0.97 -8.17 31.76
N GLU A 12 1.01 -6.89 32.14
CA GLU A 12 0.77 -5.76 31.27
C GLU A 12 1.59 -6.07 30.03
N LEU A 13 0.93 -6.66 29.01
CA LEU A 13 1.44 -6.63 27.66
C LEU A 13 1.57 -5.14 27.42
N GLU A 14 2.80 -4.63 27.50
CA GLU A 14 3.20 -3.38 26.88
C GLU A 14 2.67 -3.49 25.45
N THR A 15 1.46 -2.98 25.26
CA THR A 15 0.90 -2.71 23.96
C THR A 15 1.90 -1.72 23.43
N LEU A 16 2.81 -2.24 22.59
CA LEU A 16 3.68 -1.46 21.78
C LEU A 16 2.73 -0.50 21.08
N ASP A 17 2.64 0.72 21.62
CA ASP A 17 1.94 1.84 21.03
C ASP A 17 2.77 2.09 19.77
N GLN A 18 2.49 1.29 18.73
CA GLN A 18 2.89 1.65 17.40
C GLN A 18 2.29 3.04 17.27
N PRO A 19 3.10 4.08 17.04
CA PRO A 19 2.52 5.37 16.81
C PRO A 19 1.41 5.13 15.80
N ASP A 20 0.21 5.61 16.09
CA ASP A 20 -0.75 6.00 15.07
C ASP A 20 0.01 6.99 14.20
N ALA A 21 0.97 6.48 13.42
CA ALA A 21 1.62 7.16 12.35
C ALA A 21 0.42 7.55 11.55
N ASP A 22 0.17 8.85 11.54
CA ASP A 22 -0.77 9.48 10.67
C ASP A 22 -0.34 9.02 9.26
N ARG A 23 -0.88 7.86 8.84
CA ARG A 23 -0.65 7.24 7.53
C ARG A 23 -1.40 8.02 6.44
N SER A 24 -2.05 9.11 6.85
CA SER A 24 -2.74 10.13 6.09
C SER A 24 -1.78 11.34 6.14
N ASP A 25 -1.11 11.75 5.08
CA ASP A 25 -1.59 12.00 3.74
C ASP A 25 -0.43 11.76 2.77
N TRP A 26 -0.42 10.63 2.08
CA TRP A 26 0.37 10.54 0.85
C TRP A 26 -0.24 11.50 -0.18
N ASP A 27 0.55 12.42 -0.71
CA ASP A 27 0.13 13.23 -1.86
C ASP A 27 0.05 12.31 -3.08
N LEU A 28 -1.16 11.80 -3.36
CA LEU A 28 -1.36 10.79 -4.39
C LEU A 28 -1.53 11.44 -5.76
N GLN A 29 -0.66 11.07 -6.70
CA GLN A 29 -0.84 11.36 -8.11
C GLN A 29 -1.80 10.34 -8.72
N THR A 30 -3.00 10.79 -9.05
CA THR A 30 -3.95 10.00 -9.84
C THR A 30 -3.46 9.94 -11.29
N LEU A 31 -3.24 8.72 -11.79
CA LEU A 31 -2.75 8.51 -13.15
C LEU A 31 -3.85 8.67 -14.18
N ASP A 32 -3.54 9.40 -15.26
CA ASP A 32 -4.39 9.48 -16.44
C ASP A 32 -4.33 8.18 -17.26
N TYR A 33 -5.13 8.11 -18.34
CA TYR A 33 -5.22 6.91 -19.17
C TYR A 33 -3.87 6.48 -19.75
N ASP A 34 -3.14 7.38 -20.40
CA ASP A 34 -1.86 7.04 -21.05
C ASP A 34 -0.79 6.65 -20.02
N GLU A 35 -0.75 7.33 -18.87
CA GLU A 35 0.16 7.00 -17.77
C GLU A 35 -0.16 5.63 -17.16
N THR A 36 -1.45 5.33 -16.98
CA THR A 36 -1.89 4.01 -16.50
C THR A 36 -1.46 2.92 -17.47
N ILE A 37 -1.64 3.12 -18.78
CA ILE A 37 -1.18 2.16 -19.80
C ILE A 37 0.34 2.00 -19.79
N ALA A 38 1.10 3.09 -19.63
CA ALA A 38 2.55 3.03 -19.53
C ALA A 38 3.00 2.21 -18.31
N VAL A 39 2.33 2.36 -17.16
CA VAL A 39 2.60 1.56 -15.95
C VAL A 39 2.23 0.09 -16.17
N LEU A 40 1.08 -0.20 -16.78
CA LEU A 40 0.64 -1.57 -17.07
C LEU A 40 1.59 -2.28 -18.06
N ASN A 41 2.14 -1.56 -19.04
CA ASN A 41 3.14 -2.08 -19.98
C ASN A 41 4.56 -2.15 -19.40
N GLY A 42 4.78 -1.66 -18.18
CA GLY A 42 6.12 -1.57 -17.58
C GLY A 42 7.04 -0.54 -18.23
N GLU A 43 6.50 0.37 -19.04
CA GLU A 43 7.23 1.49 -19.64
C GLU A 43 7.50 2.58 -18.60
N GLN A 44 6.59 2.73 -17.64
CA GLN A 44 6.72 3.60 -16.49
C GLN A 44 6.87 2.75 -15.22
N LYS A 45 7.91 3.05 -14.43
CA LYS A 45 8.15 2.37 -13.15
C LYS A 45 7.08 2.79 -12.16
N VAL A 46 6.54 1.84 -11.40
CA VAL A 46 5.63 2.10 -10.28
C VAL A 46 6.29 3.01 -9.25
N GLN A 47 5.52 3.97 -8.74
CA GLN A 47 5.93 4.90 -7.70
C GLN A 47 4.94 4.84 -6.54
N PRO A 48 5.39 5.11 -5.30
CA PRO A 48 4.52 5.06 -4.14
C PRO A 48 3.41 6.13 -4.20
N GLU A 49 3.63 7.27 -4.85
CA GLU A 49 2.61 8.31 -5.01
C GLU A 49 1.52 7.98 -6.04
N PHE A 50 1.72 6.98 -6.92
CA PHE A 50 0.75 6.68 -7.97
C PHE A 50 -0.54 6.09 -7.42
N ALA A 51 -1.68 6.52 -7.97
CA ALA A 51 -2.99 5.96 -7.70
C ALA A 51 -3.74 5.71 -9.01
N PHE A 52 -4.36 4.53 -9.14
CA PHE A 52 -5.23 4.24 -10.27
C PHE A 52 -6.63 4.79 -10.01
N ALA A 53 -7.14 5.63 -10.92
CA ALA A 53 -8.54 6.06 -10.90
C ALA A 53 -9.46 4.95 -11.40
N ASP A 54 -10.59 4.74 -10.72
CA ASP A 54 -11.59 3.74 -11.13
C ASP A 54 -12.19 4.06 -12.51
N ASP A 55 -12.45 5.34 -12.81
CA ASP A 55 -12.94 5.77 -14.13
C ASP A 55 -11.96 5.41 -15.26
N VAL A 56 -10.66 5.59 -15.01
CA VAL A 56 -9.59 5.26 -15.98
C VAL A 56 -9.48 3.75 -16.16
N LEU A 57 -9.46 2.98 -15.06
CA LEU A 57 -9.45 1.51 -15.12
C LEU A 57 -10.69 0.96 -15.82
N THR A 58 -11.87 1.55 -15.57
CA THR A 58 -13.11 1.18 -16.24
C THR A 58 -13.03 1.44 -17.75
N LYS A 59 -12.44 2.57 -18.16
CA LYS A 59 -12.22 2.88 -19.58
C LYS A 59 -11.25 1.88 -20.22
N ILE A 60 -10.12 1.59 -19.57
CA ILE A 60 -9.12 0.61 -20.05
C ILE A 60 -9.73 -0.78 -20.18
N ARG A 61 -10.52 -1.23 -19.19
CA ARG A 61 -11.23 -2.52 -19.24
C ARG A 61 -12.24 -2.61 -20.38
N LYS A 62 -12.91 -1.51 -20.73
CA LYS A 62 -13.86 -1.45 -21.86
C LYS A 62 -13.15 -1.47 -23.21
N GLU A 63 -12.04 -0.73 -23.32
CA GLU A 63 -11.29 -0.61 -24.58
C GLU A 63 -10.39 -1.81 -24.85
N GLN A 64 -10.02 -2.57 -23.81
CA GLN A 64 -9.10 -3.72 -23.87
C GLN A 64 -7.86 -3.43 -24.73
N PRO A 65 -7.06 -2.41 -24.37
CA PRO A 65 -5.87 -2.07 -25.13
C PRO A 65 -4.91 -3.26 -25.15
N LYS A 66 -4.18 -3.40 -26.27
CA LYS A 66 -3.16 -4.44 -26.41
C LYS A 66 -2.00 -4.11 -25.47
N LEU A 67 -1.89 -4.88 -24.40
CA LEU A 67 -0.71 -4.84 -23.53
C LEU A 67 0.47 -5.54 -24.21
N LYS A 68 1.68 -5.18 -23.79
CA LYS A 68 2.92 -5.85 -24.21
C LYS A 68 3.12 -7.21 -23.55
N SER A 69 2.47 -7.44 -22.40
CA SER A 69 2.43 -8.75 -21.74
C SER A 69 1.27 -9.58 -22.29
N ASP A 70 1.47 -10.89 -22.40
CA ASP A 70 0.43 -11.87 -22.74
C ASP A 70 -0.52 -12.16 -21.55
N GLU A 71 -0.31 -11.51 -20.41
CA GLU A 71 -1.13 -11.64 -19.20
C GLU A 71 -2.50 -10.97 -19.33
N ASP A 72 -3.47 -11.47 -18.56
CA ASP A 72 -4.80 -10.85 -18.46
C ASP A 72 -4.70 -9.42 -17.89
N LEU A 73 -5.46 -8.50 -18.50
CA LEU A 73 -5.47 -7.09 -18.12
C LEU A 73 -5.76 -6.87 -16.62
N ASN A 74 -6.71 -7.61 -16.03
CA ASN A 74 -7.02 -7.44 -14.61
C ASN A 74 -5.90 -7.99 -13.73
N SER A 75 -5.27 -9.10 -14.14
CA SER A 75 -4.08 -9.63 -13.46
C SER A 75 -2.94 -8.61 -13.45
N VAL A 76 -2.70 -7.92 -14.59
CA VAL A 76 -1.66 -6.89 -14.67
C VAL A 76 -2.00 -5.66 -13.82
N ILE A 77 -3.26 -5.21 -13.84
CA ILE A 77 -3.72 -4.10 -12.99
C ILE A 77 -3.52 -4.44 -11.51
N GLU A 78 -3.89 -5.64 -11.08
CA GLU A 78 -3.72 -6.10 -9.70
C GLU A 78 -2.24 -6.19 -9.31
N ASP A 79 -1.39 -6.77 -10.16
CA ASP A 79 0.06 -6.83 -9.94
C ASP A 79 0.65 -5.43 -9.72
N LYS A 80 0.35 -4.48 -10.61
CA LYS A 80 0.86 -3.11 -10.48
C LYS A 80 0.32 -2.38 -9.26
N TYR A 81 -0.95 -2.61 -8.92
CA TYR A 81 -1.52 -2.04 -7.70
C TYR A 81 -0.81 -2.56 -6.45
N GLN A 82 -0.56 -3.87 -6.36
CA GLN A 82 0.20 -4.45 -5.24
C GLN A 82 1.63 -3.91 -5.17
N GLN A 83 2.29 -3.71 -6.32
CA GLN A 83 3.63 -3.12 -6.34
C GLN A 83 3.65 -1.67 -5.84
N ILE A 84 2.61 -0.87 -6.13
CA ILE A 84 2.45 0.49 -5.59
C ILE A 84 2.30 0.44 -4.06
N LEU A 85 1.44 -0.45 -3.54
CA LEU A 85 1.25 -0.60 -2.09
C LEU A 85 2.53 -1.05 -1.37
N LEU A 86 3.27 -2.00 -1.96
CA LEU A 86 4.56 -2.43 -1.44
C LEU A 86 5.59 -1.30 -1.45
N ALA A 87 5.60 -0.47 -2.51
CA ALA A 87 6.48 0.69 -2.57
C ALA A 87 6.18 1.69 -1.44
N ARG A 88 4.89 1.99 -1.19
CA ARG A 88 4.47 2.86 -0.07
C ARG A 88 4.91 2.29 1.28
N TYR A 89 4.61 1.00 1.51
CA TYR A 89 5.00 0.32 2.74
C TYR A 89 6.52 0.39 2.98
N ASN A 90 7.34 0.15 1.96
CA ASN A 90 8.79 0.23 2.10
C ASN A 90 9.26 1.63 2.46
N VAL A 91 8.69 2.69 1.85
CA VAL A 91 9.02 4.07 2.21
C VAL A 91 8.61 4.38 3.65
N ASP A 92 7.41 3.97 4.07
CA ASP A 92 6.96 4.15 5.45
C ASP A 92 7.90 3.43 6.44
N GLN A 93 8.39 2.24 6.10
CA GLN A 93 9.38 1.53 6.93
C GLN A 93 10.72 2.27 6.98
N GLU A 94 11.25 2.72 5.84
CA GLU A 94 12.52 3.48 5.77
C GLU A 94 12.46 4.77 6.60
N GLN A 95 11.32 5.47 6.59
CA GLN A 95 11.14 6.69 7.37
C GLN A 95 11.00 6.40 8.88
N ASN A 96 10.41 5.26 9.26
CA ASN A 96 10.16 4.88 10.65
C ASN A 96 11.40 4.36 11.39
N VAL A 97 12.52 4.05 10.71
CA VAL A 97 13.76 3.60 11.37
C VAL A 97 14.57 4.74 12.02
N THR A 98 14.15 6.00 11.87
CA THR A 98 14.94 7.17 12.30
C THR A 98 14.67 7.64 13.74
N ILE A 99 14.08 6.79 14.60
CA ILE A 99 14.06 7.05 16.05
C ILE A 99 15.19 6.25 16.72
N ASP A 100 16.42 6.60 16.38
CA ASP A 100 17.59 6.20 17.17
C ASP A 100 17.54 7.01 18.48
N LYS A 101 16.97 6.41 19.54
CA LYS A 101 17.02 6.96 20.90
C LYS A 101 18.48 7.02 21.33
N LYS A 102 19.05 8.23 21.37
CA LYS A 102 20.31 8.52 22.04
C LYS A 102 20.09 8.92 23.49
#